data_AF-A0A3D0DBS6-F1
#
_entry.id   AF-A0A3D0DBS6-F1
#
_cell.length_a   1.000
_cell.length_b   1.000
_cell.length_c   1.000
_cell.angle_alpha   90.00
_cell.angle_beta   90.00
_cell.angle_gamma   90.00
#
_symmetry.space_group_name_H-M   'P 1'
#
loop_
_entity.id
_entity.type
_entity.pdbx_description
1 polymer ?
#
loop_
_entity_poly.entity_id
_entity_poly.type
_entity_poly.pdbx_seq_one_letter_code
_entity_poly.pdbx_strand_id
1 'polypeptide(L)'
;MTQPNHPLRAGRYVGQPAGYRAFIPAPLPPDPPIKLQGELQTLLPPADRALGRLDGSIQTLPHPDLFVAMYVRKEAVLSSQIEGTQSSLQDVLAAEARVFSPDQPSDVNEVFNY
;
A
#
# COMPACT_ATOMS: atom_id res chain seq x y z
N MET A 1 4.98 27.13 24.03
CA MET A 1 6.24 27.33 23.29
C MET A 1 6.31 26.27 22.20
N THR A 2 5.99 26.64 20.97
CA THR A 2 5.98 25.77 19.79
C THR A 2 7.42 25.46 19.39
N GLN A 3 7.86 24.20 19.52
CA GLN A 3 9.15 23.71 19.03
C GLN A 3 9.22 23.88 17.50
N PRO A 4 10.42 24.12 16.92
CA PRO A 4 10.58 24.64 15.58
C PRO A 4 10.19 23.60 14.52
N ASN A 5 9.65 24.12 13.41
CA ASN A 5 9.44 23.41 12.16
C ASN A 5 10.78 22.77 11.74
N HIS A 6 10.85 21.45 11.54
CA HIS A 6 12.04 20.77 11.01
C HIS A 6 11.88 20.67 9.48
N PRO A 7 12.33 21.68 8.70
CA PRO A 7 12.06 21.76 7.26
C PRO A 7 12.65 20.59 6.45
N LEU A 8 13.52 19.77 7.07
CA LEU A 8 14.21 18.65 6.44
C LEU A 8 13.81 17.29 7.03
N ARG A 9 12.76 17.20 7.86
CA ARG A 9 12.37 15.95 8.52
C ARG A 9 12.01 14.84 7.53
N ALA A 10 11.43 15.19 6.39
CA ALA A 10 11.12 14.24 5.32
C ALA A 10 12.34 13.94 4.42
N GLY A 11 13.32 14.84 4.36
CA GLY A 11 14.42 14.80 3.40
C GLY A 11 14.71 16.16 2.77
N ARG A 12 15.51 16.18 1.71
CA ARG A 12 15.94 17.39 1.03
C ARG A 12 16.18 17.18 -0.46
N TYR A 13 15.97 18.23 -1.25
CA TYR A 13 16.40 18.24 -2.65
C TYR A 13 17.89 18.56 -2.78
N VAL A 14 18.65 17.69 -3.45
CA VAL A 14 20.09 17.83 -3.72
C VAL A 14 20.32 17.96 -5.22
N GLY A 15 21.17 18.91 -5.62
CA GLY A 15 21.59 19.06 -7.01
C GLY A 15 22.47 17.88 -7.45
N GLN A 16 22.18 17.33 -8.62
CA GLN A 16 22.91 16.19 -9.19
C GLN A 16 23.91 16.65 -10.26
N PRO A 17 24.99 15.90 -10.50
CA PRO A 17 26.02 16.27 -11.49
C PRO A 17 25.47 16.55 -12.90
N ALA A 18 24.36 15.90 -13.29
CA ALA A 18 23.69 16.11 -14.56
C ALA A 18 22.74 17.33 -14.59
N GLY A 19 22.77 18.20 -13.57
CA GLY A 19 22.05 19.48 -13.56
C GLY A 19 20.60 19.45 -13.06
N TYR A 20 20.04 18.27 -12.77
CA TYR A 20 18.70 18.14 -12.17
C TYR A 20 18.75 18.11 -10.63
N ARG A 21 17.58 18.21 -9.97
CA ARG A 21 17.45 18.08 -8.50
C ARG A 21 16.77 16.75 -8.17
N ALA A 22 17.34 16.00 -7.24
CA ALA A 22 16.74 14.77 -6.71
C ALA A 22 16.33 14.97 -5.25
N PHE A 23 15.17 14.43 -4.85
CA PHE A 23 14.79 14.37 -3.45
C PHE A 23 15.52 13.21 -2.77
N ILE A 24 16.28 13.51 -1.72
CA ILE A 24 16.97 12.53 -0.89
C ILE A 24 16.21 12.44 0.44
N PRO A 25 15.55 11.31 0.74
CA PRO A 25 14.82 11.14 1.99
C PRO A 25 15.76 11.18 3.19
N ALA A 26 15.26 11.66 4.33
CA ALA A 26 15.98 11.54 5.60
C ALA A 26 16.04 10.06 6.02
N PRO A 27 17.11 9.60 6.68
CA PRO A 27 17.19 8.23 7.17
C PRO A 27 16.11 7.95 8.21
N LEU A 28 15.67 6.69 8.26
CA LEU A 28 14.80 6.19 9.32
C LEU A 28 15.65 5.63 10.49
N PRO A 29 15.20 5.77 11.76
CA PRO A 29 13.97 6.43 12.19
C PRO A 29 14.05 7.98 12.12
N PRO A 30 12.91 8.69 12.02
CA PRO A 30 12.92 10.15 11.95
C PRO A 30 13.38 10.78 13.27
N ASP A 31 14.09 11.90 13.16
CA ASP A 31 14.49 12.75 14.29
C ASP A 31 13.81 14.14 14.17
N PRO A 32 13.01 14.58 15.14
CA PRO A 32 12.63 13.86 16.36
C PRO A 32 11.73 12.65 16.09
N PRO A 33 11.76 11.63 16.97
CA PRO A 33 10.93 10.44 16.86
C PRO A 33 9.44 10.75 16.72
N ILE A 34 8.71 9.81 16.10
CA ILE A 34 7.24 9.88 16.03
C ILE A 34 6.68 9.87 17.46
N LYS A 35 5.82 10.84 17.77
CA LYS A 35 5.13 10.92 19.06
C LYS A 35 3.80 10.17 18.96
N LEU A 36 3.71 9.01 19.60
CA LEU A 36 2.48 8.21 19.70
C LEU A 36 1.61 8.72 20.87
N GLN A 37 1.06 9.93 20.73
CA GLN A 37 0.32 10.62 21.78
C GLN A 37 -0.99 11.18 21.22
N GLY A 38 -1.94 11.51 22.10
CA GLY A 38 -3.23 12.09 21.70
C GLY A 38 -4.05 11.08 20.89
N GLU A 39 -4.54 11.50 19.73
CA GLU A 39 -5.42 10.68 18.88
C GLU A 39 -4.81 9.33 18.49
N LEU A 40 -3.51 9.30 18.14
CA LEU A 40 -2.83 8.05 17.77
C LEU A 40 -2.82 7.02 18.91
N GLN A 41 -2.72 7.48 20.16
CA GLN A 41 -2.77 6.59 21.33
C GLN A 41 -4.16 5.97 21.50
N THR A 42 -5.22 6.69 21.10
CA THR A 42 -6.60 6.21 21.16
C THR A 42 -6.96 5.32 19.96
N LEU A 43 -6.38 5.58 18.79
CA LEU A 43 -6.64 4.82 17.55
C LEU A 43 -5.84 3.51 17.44
N LEU A 44 -4.69 3.40 18.12
CA LEU A 44 -3.86 2.21 18.03
C LEU A 44 -4.54 0.95 18.62
N PRO A 45 -5.11 0.97 19.84
CA PRO A 45 -5.78 -0.22 20.40
C PRO A 45 -6.95 -0.78 19.57
N PRO A 46 -7.87 0.03 19.00
CA PRO A 46 -8.93 -0.52 18.14
C PRO A 46 -8.38 -1.08 16.83
N ALA A 47 -7.31 -0.50 16.26
CA ALA A 47 -6.63 -1.06 15.09
C ALA A 47 -6.02 -2.43 15.41
N ASP A 48 -5.28 -2.54 16.51
CA ASP A 48 -4.68 -3.81 16.96
C ASP A 48 -5.76 -4.88 17.22
N ARG A 49 -6.88 -4.50 17.83
CA ARG A 49 -8.01 -5.41 18.05
C ARG A 49 -8.64 -5.88 16.74
N ALA A 50 -8.77 -4.99 15.76
CA ALA A 50 -9.30 -5.35 14.44
C ALA A 50 -8.38 -6.35 13.73
N LEU A 51 -7.06 -6.14 13.80
CA LEU A 51 -6.07 -7.07 13.28
C LEU A 51 -6.14 -8.43 13.99
N GLY A 52 -6.21 -8.46 15.32
CA GLY A 52 -6.35 -9.70 16.08
C GLY A 52 -7.66 -10.45 15.77
N ARG A 53 -8.76 -9.74 15.52
CA ARG A 53 -10.03 -10.36 15.08
C ARG A 53 -9.92 -10.95 13.68
N LEU A 54 -9.21 -10.29 12.76
CA LEU A 54 -8.95 -10.83 11.44
C LEU A 54 -8.12 -12.11 11.53
N ASP A 55 -7.02 -12.09 12.29
CA ASP A 55 -6.15 -13.25 12.52
C ASP A 55 -6.90 -14.43 13.17
N GLY A 56 -7.77 -14.15 14.15
CA GLY A 56 -8.64 -15.20 14.71
C GLY A 56 -9.68 -15.73 13.73
N SER A 57 -10.24 -14.88 12.86
CA SER A 57 -11.30 -15.28 11.92
C SER A 57 -10.77 -16.22 10.84
N ILE A 58 -9.56 -15.99 10.32
CA ILE A 58 -8.96 -16.82 9.27
C ILE A 58 -8.74 -18.28 9.72
N GLN A 59 -8.60 -18.54 11.02
CA GLN A 59 -8.44 -19.90 11.56
C GLN A 59 -9.69 -20.78 11.37
N THR A 60 -10.85 -20.17 11.10
CA THR A 60 -12.12 -20.87 10.94
C THR A 60 -12.56 -21.00 9.48
N LEU A 61 -11.81 -20.40 8.54
CA LEU A 61 -12.17 -20.39 7.13
C LEU A 61 -11.87 -21.75 6.47
N PRO A 62 -12.79 -22.27 5.63
CA PRO A 62 -12.47 -23.37 4.75
C PRO A 62 -11.49 -22.88 3.67
N HIS A 63 -10.31 -23.50 3.60
CA HIS A 63 -9.25 -23.20 2.62
C HIS A 63 -8.76 -21.74 2.67
N PRO A 64 -8.07 -21.33 3.76
CA PRO A 64 -7.60 -19.95 3.95
C PRO A 64 -6.71 -19.44 2.82
N ASP A 65 -5.92 -20.32 2.19
CA ASP A 65 -5.01 -19.95 1.10
C ASP A 65 -5.75 -19.35 -0.11
N LEU A 66 -6.92 -19.90 -0.48
CA LEU A 66 -7.72 -19.37 -1.57
C LEU A 66 -8.29 -18.00 -1.23
N PHE A 67 -8.78 -17.83 0.01
CA PHE A 67 -9.29 -16.55 0.48
C PHE A 67 -8.19 -15.49 0.48
N VAL A 68 -7.01 -15.79 1.03
CA VAL A 68 -5.86 -14.88 1.03
C VAL A 68 -5.47 -14.52 -0.39
N ALA A 69 -5.35 -15.49 -1.30
CA ALA A 69 -5.02 -15.23 -2.69
C ALA A 69 -6.00 -14.22 -3.32
N MET A 70 -7.31 -14.41 -3.15
CA MET A 70 -8.32 -13.49 -3.68
C MET A 70 -8.22 -12.07 -3.10
N TYR A 71 -7.90 -11.93 -1.81
CA TYR A 71 -7.71 -10.62 -1.19
C TYR A 71 -6.42 -9.94 -1.66
N VAL A 72 -5.34 -10.69 -1.94
CA VAL A 72 -4.14 -10.13 -2.57
C VAL A 72 -4.47 -9.57 -3.95
N ARG A 73 -5.24 -10.29 -4.79
CA ARG A 73 -5.64 -9.77 -6.12
C ARG A 73 -6.51 -8.52 -5.99
N LYS A 74 -7.43 -8.51 -5.02
CA LYS A 74 -8.26 -7.34 -4.75
C LYS A 74 -7.43 -6.14 -4.31
N GLU A 75 -6.41 -6.35 -3.47
CA GLU A 75 -5.52 -5.29 -3.02
C GLU A 75 -4.67 -4.74 -4.18
N ALA A 76 -4.07 -5.62 -4.99
CA ALA A 76 -3.34 -5.23 -6.20
C ALA A 76 -4.21 -4.34 -7.13
N VAL A 77 -5.45 -4.74 -7.41
CA VAL A 77 -6.40 -3.94 -8.21
C VAL A 77 -6.64 -2.56 -7.58
N LEU A 78 -6.96 -2.52 -6.29
CA LEU A 78 -7.27 -1.26 -5.60
C LEU A 78 -6.04 -0.34 -5.53
N SER A 79 -4.86 -0.91 -5.32
CA SER A 79 -3.62 -0.14 -5.23
C SER A 79 -3.21 0.41 -6.60
N SER A 80 -3.26 -0.42 -7.64
CA SER A 80 -2.99 0.02 -9.02
C SER A 80 -4.01 1.06 -9.53
N GLN A 81 -5.27 1.00 -9.09
CA GLN A 81 -6.27 2.02 -9.41
C GLN A 81 -5.91 3.42 -8.87
N ILE A 82 -5.19 3.51 -7.74
CA ILE A 82 -4.68 4.79 -7.22
C ILE A 82 -3.63 5.37 -8.18
N GLU A 83 -2.90 4.52 -8.89
CA GLU A 83 -1.88 4.89 -9.88
C GLU A 83 -2.46 5.12 -11.28
N GLY A 84 -3.76 4.85 -11.47
CA GLY A 84 -4.52 5.19 -12.68
C GLY A 84 -4.96 3.99 -13.52
N THR A 85 -4.70 2.75 -13.10
CA THR A 85 -5.14 1.58 -13.86
C THR A 85 -6.67 1.46 -13.88
N GLN A 86 -7.22 0.92 -14.96
CA GLN A 86 -8.65 0.73 -15.19
C GLN A 86 -9.08 -0.74 -15.06
N SER A 87 -8.13 -1.65 -14.82
CA SER A 87 -8.40 -3.06 -14.59
C SER A 87 -9.31 -3.31 -13.39
N SER A 88 -10.24 -4.26 -13.57
CA SER A 88 -11.09 -4.79 -12.49
C SER A 88 -10.55 -6.11 -11.96
N LEU A 89 -11.08 -6.57 -10.83
CA LEU A 89 -10.78 -7.89 -10.29
C LEU A 89 -11.16 -9.02 -11.27
N GLN A 90 -12.24 -8.84 -12.04
CA GLN A 90 -12.65 -9.85 -13.03
C GLN A 90 -11.63 -9.97 -14.15
N ASP A 91 -11.04 -8.85 -14.59
CA ASP A 91 -10.05 -8.83 -15.65
C ASP A 91 -8.75 -9.54 -15.22
N VAL A 92 -8.33 -9.33 -13.96
CA VAL A 92 -7.17 -10.02 -13.38
C VAL A 92 -7.42 -11.52 -13.28
N LEU A 93 -8.59 -11.94 -12.80
CA LEU A 93 -8.94 -13.37 -12.70
C LEU A 93 -9.08 -14.03 -14.08
N ALA A 94 -9.61 -13.32 -15.08
CA ALA A 94 -9.70 -13.80 -16.44
C ALA A 94 -8.30 -14.00 -17.04
N ALA A 95 -7.38 -13.05 -16.81
CA ALA A 95 -5.99 -13.15 -17.23
C ALA A 95 -5.28 -14.34 -16.57
N GLU A 96 -5.47 -14.55 -15.27
CA GLU A 96 -4.96 -15.72 -14.53
C GLU A 96 -5.45 -17.04 -15.13
N ALA A 97 -6.74 -17.10 -15.47
CA ALA A 97 -7.36 -18.24 -16.12
C ALA A 97 -7.02 -18.37 -17.62
N ARG A 98 -6.22 -17.45 -18.17
CA ARG A 98 -5.89 -17.37 -19.61
C ARG A 98 -7.13 -17.25 -20.51
N VAL A 99 -8.16 -16.60 -20.00
CA VAL A 99 -9.37 -16.24 -20.74
C VAL A 99 -9.18 -14.84 -21.29
N PHE A 100 -9.03 -14.73 -22.60
CA PHE A 100 -8.77 -13.47 -23.29
C PHE A 100 -10.04 -12.96 -23.96
N SER A 101 -10.37 -11.70 -23.72
CA SER A 101 -11.46 -10.97 -24.37
C SER A 101 -10.89 -9.81 -25.18
N PRO A 102 -11.51 -9.44 -26.33
CA PRO A 102 -11.09 -8.26 -27.10
C PRO A 102 -11.14 -6.97 -26.29
N ASP A 103 -12.02 -6.91 -25.28
CA ASP A 103 -12.27 -5.74 -24.44
C ASP A 103 -11.37 -5.70 -23.17
N GLN A 104 -10.37 -6.58 -23.08
CA GLN A 104 -9.49 -6.64 -21.90
C GLN A 104 -8.67 -5.35 -21.76
N PRO A 105 -8.63 -4.71 -20.56
CA PRO A 105 -7.80 -3.55 -20.34
C PRO A 105 -6.32 -3.85 -20.58
N SER A 106 -5.62 -2.93 -21.23
CA SER A 106 -4.20 -3.11 -21.58
C SER A 106 -3.28 -3.14 -20.36
N ASP A 107 -3.72 -2.60 -19.23
CA ASP A 107 -2.99 -2.51 -17.96
C ASP A 107 -3.21 -3.72 -17.02
N VAL A 108 -3.99 -4.72 -17.44
CA VAL A 108 -4.22 -5.95 -16.64
C VAL A 108 -2.92 -6.62 -16.24
N ASN A 109 -1.95 -6.65 -17.14
CA ASN A 109 -0.66 -7.29 -16.87
C ASN A 109 0.14 -6.53 -15.80
N GLU A 110 -0.06 -5.22 -15.66
CA GLU A 110 0.58 -4.43 -14.60
C GLU A 110 0.03 -4.83 -13.24
N VAL A 111 -1.31 -4.92 -13.13
CA VAL A 111 -1.98 -5.35 -11.90
C VAL A 111 -1.69 -6.82 -11.56
N PHE A 112 -1.59 -7.68 -12.57
CA PHE A 112 -1.26 -9.08 -12.38
C PHE A 112 0.17 -9.31 -11.88
N ASN A 113 1.11 -8.43 -12.22
CA ASN A 113 2.53 -8.54 -11.85
C ASN A 113 2.89 -7.82 -10.53
N TYR A 114 1.90 -7.28 -9.81
CA TYR A 114 2.04 -6.71 -8.47
C TYR A 114 2.63 -7.73 -7.47
#